data_AF-A0A496MUQ0-F1
#
_entry.id   AF-A0A496MUQ0-F1
#
_cell.length_a   1.000
_cell.length_b   1.000
_cell.length_c   1.000
_cell.angle_alpha   90.00
_cell.angle_beta   90.00
_cell.angle_gamma   90.00
#
_symmetry.space_group_name_H-M   'P 1'
#
loop_
_entity.id
_entity.type
_entity.pdbx_description
1 polymer ?
#
loop_
_entity_poly.entity_id
_entity_poly.type
_entity_poly.pdbx_seq_one_letter_code
_entity_poly.pdbx_strand_id
1 'polypeptide(L)'
;MARDLDAETDYQQAMDNLRTLAIRDLVSWWKQTETLGFADAKQLMEEPFQAIIAAYGEQAAYAAADYLFRSRSLDDNLKGLEYPEVADPAGFEQILGSYAWALNTSRTADGGLDRQLVLRKLAGITNRLVQQPARETVYQATRKAGTRYARVPEPHACTFCLLLASRGAVYSRDTVLLTEAGKKYHDNCKCLGIEVQTPADLPKINQELEQIYIKSGKYPGSDQEAFAEAIERHRNQTPDWVPPDAVRYRRAVDMSKASGDRKITVKEALSIGLADDTAWPEKEDRIRKWLEDNGAQSVIKLKELDKIPGGAGLRFRDRTGISNTPDAIVDGVTTEMKSITSKNGINNRGRKGKKQSDALIYDLRGAEHDEKTILADLRRAVDNNGADLDRIVVITKEKTILWERS
;
A
#
# COMPACT_ATOMS: atom_id res chain seq x y z
N MET A 1 -20.42 3.71 -19.84
CA MET A 1 -20.54 2.65 -20.88
C MET A 1 -19.37 1.71 -20.65
N ALA A 2 -19.49 0.41 -20.97
CA ALA A 2 -18.43 -0.54 -20.60
C ALA A 2 -17.12 -0.20 -21.32
N ARG A 3 -16.04 0.00 -20.56
CA ARG A 3 -14.69 0.12 -21.11
C ARG A 3 -14.33 -1.13 -21.90
N ASP A 4 -13.58 -0.94 -22.98
CA ASP A 4 -12.93 -2.05 -23.70
C ASP A 4 -11.75 -2.58 -22.86
N LEU A 5 -12.04 -3.55 -22.00
CA LEU A 5 -11.07 -4.16 -21.10
C LEU A 5 -10.01 -4.96 -21.86
N ASP A 6 -10.34 -5.49 -23.04
CA ASP A 6 -9.39 -6.23 -23.87
C ASP A 6 -8.38 -5.25 -24.48
N ALA A 7 -8.83 -4.11 -25.03
CA ALA A 7 -7.94 -3.06 -25.52
C ALA A 7 -7.04 -2.49 -24.41
N GLU A 8 -7.56 -2.31 -23.19
CA GLU A 8 -6.73 -1.86 -22.06
C GLU A 8 -5.71 -2.92 -21.62
N THR A 9 -6.09 -4.19 -21.61
CA THR A 9 -5.18 -5.29 -21.28
C THR A 9 -4.06 -5.40 -22.31
N ASP A 10 -4.39 -5.32 -23.60
CA ASP A 10 -3.43 -5.29 -24.70
C ASP A 10 -2.47 -4.10 -24.56
N TYR A 11 -3.02 -2.93 -24.23
CA TYR A 11 -2.23 -1.72 -24.02
C TYR A 11 -1.25 -1.86 -22.84
N GLN A 12 -1.74 -2.32 -21.69
CA GLN A 12 -0.91 -2.59 -20.52
C GLN A 12 0.21 -3.59 -20.84
N GLN A 13 -0.10 -4.68 -21.53
CA GLN A 13 0.88 -5.68 -21.95
C GLN A 13 1.92 -5.11 -22.93
N ALA A 14 1.49 -4.27 -23.88
CA ALA A 14 2.39 -3.58 -24.79
C ALA A 14 3.36 -2.67 -24.02
N MET A 15 2.86 -1.88 -23.07
CA MET A 15 3.68 -1.01 -22.23
C MET A 15 4.69 -1.80 -21.38
N ASP A 16 4.28 -2.92 -20.80
CA ASP A 16 5.15 -3.81 -20.03
C ASP A 16 6.27 -4.42 -20.89
N ASN A 17 5.94 -4.83 -22.12
CA ASN A 17 6.89 -5.40 -23.07
C ASN A 17 7.91 -4.34 -23.55
N LEU A 18 7.43 -3.16 -23.95
CA LEU A 18 8.29 -2.06 -24.41
C LEU A 18 9.27 -1.62 -23.32
N ARG A 19 8.79 -1.49 -22.07
CA ARG A 19 9.65 -1.20 -20.92
C ARG A 19 10.70 -2.29 -20.74
N THR A 20 10.30 -3.56 -20.77
CA THR A 20 11.21 -4.70 -20.55
C THR A 20 12.29 -4.75 -21.62
N LEU A 21 11.93 -4.55 -22.89
CA LEU A 21 12.86 -4.51 -24.02
C LEU A 21 13.82 -3.31 -23.91
N ALA A 22 13.31 -2.12 -23.60
CA ALA A 22 14.14 -0.93 -23.41
C ALA A 22 15.17 -1.11 -22.28
N ILE A 23 14.77 -1.72 -21.15
CA ILE A 23 15.68 -2.02 -20.04
C ILE A 23 16.70 -3.09 -20.43
N ARG A 24 16.29 -4.14 -21.16
CA ARG A 24 17.20 -5.17 -21.67
C ARG A 24 18.28 -4.55 -22.56
N ASP A 25 17.88 -3.68 -23.48
CA ASP A 25 18.79 -3.06 -24.43
C ASP A 25 19.72 -2.06 -23.73
N LEU A 26 19.20 -1.29 -22.76
CA LEU A 26 20.02 -0.46 -21.87
C LEU A 26 21.09 -1.29 -21.15
N VAL A 27 20.70 -2.41 -20.54
CA VAL A 27 21.63 -3.27 -19.79
C VAL A 27 22.65 -3.94 -20.71
N SER A 28 22.22 -4.39 -21.89
CA SER A 28 23.10 -4.98 -22.91
C SER A 28 24.16 -3.98 -23.36
N TRP A 29 23.71 -2.77 -23.70
CA TRP A 29 24.57 -1.67 -24.09
C TRP A 29 25.50 -1.25 -22.94
N TRP A 30 24.99 -1.13 -21.71
CA TRP A 30 25.79 -0.78 -20.54
C TRP A 30 26.97 -1.73 -20.33
N LYS A 31 26.73 -3.05 -20.43
CA LYS A 31 27.77 -4.08 -20.33
C LYS A 31 28.88 -3.93 -21.38
N GLN A 32 28.52 -3.55 -22.61
CA GLN A 32 29.51 -3.32 -23.67
C GLN A 32 30.43 -2.14 -23.38
N THR A 33 29.99 -1.18 -22.56
CA THR A 33 30.80 -0.02 -22.15
C THR A 33 31.66 -0.26 -20.91
N GLU A 34 31.60 -1.44 -20.29
CA GLU A 34 32.40 -1.74 -19.09
C GLU A 34 33.90 -1.86 -19.39
N THR A 35 34.27 -2.14 -20.64
CA THR A 35 35.65 -2.27 -21.08
C THR A 35 36.29 -0.94 -21.54
N LEU A 36 35.53 0.17 -21.54
CA LEU A 36 35.97 1.48 -22.02
C LEU A 36 36.48 2.38 -20.90
N GLY A 37 37.44 3.27 -21.23
CA GLY A 37 37.90 4.34 -20.34
C GLY A 37 36.82 5.41 -20.10
N PHE A 38 36.91 6.15 -18.98
CA PHE A 38 35.84 7.03 -18.48
C PHE A 38 35.40 8.16 -19.43
N ALA A 39 36.35 8.78 -20.15
CA ALA A 39 36.06 9.85 -21.10
C ALA A 39 35.32 9.33 -22.34
N ASP A 40 35.79 8.19 -22.87
CA ASP A 40 35.18 7.52 -24.02
C ASP A 40 33.80 6.97 -23.65
N ALA A 41 33.65 6.41 -22.45
CA ALA A 41 32.37 5.96 -21.93
C ALA A 41 31.38 7.14 -21.91
N LYS A 42 31.70 8.27 -21.28
CA LYS A 42 30.77 9.40 -21.19
C LYS A 42 30.26 9.88 -22.56
N GLN A 43 31.13 9.98 -23.56
CA GLN A 43 30.79 10.51 -24.89
C GLN A 43 30.05 9.48 -25.76
N LEU A 44 30.39 8.19 -25.63
CA LEU A 44 29.71 7.09 -26.32
C LEU A 44 28.36 6.72 -25.71
N MET A 45 27.99 7.34 -24.58
CA MET A 45 26.81 6.95 -23.82
C MET A 45 25.56 7.78 -24.05
N GLU A 46 25.66 8.95 -24.68
CA GLU A 46 24.52 9.85 -24.87
C GLU A 46 23.63 9.43 -26.06
N GLU A 47 24.22 9.18 -27.24
CA GLU A 47 23.48 8.82 -28.44
C GLU A 47 22.76 7.47 -28.34
N PRO A 48 23.37 6.37 -27.85
CA PRO A 48 22.66 5.09 -27.74
C PRO A 48 21.53 5.15 -26.70
N PHE A 49 21.75 5.88 -25.59
CA PHE A 49 20.73 6.08 -24.57
C PHE A 49 19.52 6.83 -25.14
N GLN A 50 19.76 7.88 -25.91
CA GLN A 50 18.72 8.59 -26.64
C GLN A 50 18.00 7.69 -27.65
N ALA A 51 18.73 6.93 -28.46
CA ALA A 51 18.15 6.07 -29.49
C ALA A 51 17.20 5.03 -28.89
N ILE A 52 17.58 4.40 -27.76
CA ILE A 52 16.73 3.46 -27.03
C ILE A 52 15.45 4.16 -26.57
N ILE A 53 15.57 5.31 -25.90
CA ILE A 53 14.39 6.04 -25.37
C ILE A 53 13.47 6.49 -26.51
N ALA A 54 14.03 7.02 -27.60
CA ALA A 54 13.26 7.51 -28.74
C ALA A 54 12.50 6.36 -29.43
N ALA A 55 13.19 5.27 -29.76
CA ALA A 55 12.60 4.15 -30.49
C ALA A 55 11.47 3.45 -29.71
N TYR A 56 11.69 3.17 -28.42
CA TYR A 56 10.66 2.53 -27.59
C TYR A 56 9.58 3.52 -27.15
N GLY A 57 9.92 4.80 -26.98
CA GLY A 57 8.97 5.86 -26.65
C GLY A 57 7.97 6.14 -27.78
N GLU A 58 8.43 6.14 -29.03
CA GLU A 58 7.57 6.27 -30.21
C GLU A 58 6.57 5.11 -30.29
N GLN A 59 7.03 3.87 -30.16
CA GLN A 59 6.15 2.69 -30.15
C GLN A 59 5.13 2.75 -29.01
N ALA A 60 5.53 3.24 -27.83
CA ALA A 60 4.64 3.41 -26.70
C ALA A 60 3.53 4.45 -26.99
N ALA A 61 3.87 5.51 -27.72
CA ALA A 61 2.91 6.53 -28.15
C ALA A 61 1.88 5.94 -29.13
N TYR A 62 2.31 5.17 -30.12
CA TYR A 62 1.40 4.46 -31.04
C TYR A 62 0.52 3.43 -30.33
N ALA A 63 1.06 2.66 -29.39
CA ALA A 63 0.27 1.72 -28.59
C ALA A 63 -0.86 2.41 -27.82
N ALA A 64 -0.61 3.63 -27.30
CA ALA A 64 -1.63 4.44 -26.66
C ALA A 64 -2.70 4.97 -27.63
N ALA A 65 -2.30 5.36 -28.84
CA ALA A 65 -3.24 5.81 -29.87
C ALA A 65 -4.13 4.66 -30.38
N ASP A 66 -3.57 3.46 -30.59
CA ASP A 66 -4.32 2.26 -30.96
C ASP A 66 -5.30 1.83 -29.87
N TYR A 67 -4.87 1.88 -28.61
CA TYR A 67 -5.73 1.66 -27.44
C TYR A 67 -6.95 2.59 -27.47
N LEU A 68 -6.72 3.89 -27.65
CA LEU A 68 -7.79 4.88 -27.70
C LEU A 68 -8.69 4.68 -28.91
N PHE A 69 -8.12 4.44 -30.09
CA PHE A 69 -8.90 4.20 -31.30
C PHE A 69 -9.83 2.99 -31.14
N ARG A 70 -9.29 1.87 -30.62
CA ARG A 70 -10.07 0.65 -30.35
C ARG A 70 -11.15 0.87 -29.30
N SER A 71 -10.77 1.41 -28.15
CA SER A 71 -11.70 1.67 -27.04
C SER A 71 -12.83 2.65 -27.41
N ARG A 72 -12.55 3.63 -28.27
CA ARG A 72 -13.57 4.57 -28.78
C ARG A 72 -14.46 3.97 -29.87
N SER A 73 -13.97 2.99 -30.64
CA SER A 73 -14.73 2.40 -31.76
C SER A 73 -16.03 1.72 -31.32
N LEU A 74 -16.07 1.25 -30.06
CA LEU A 74 -17.25 0.63 -29.46
C LEU A 74 -18.12 1.63 -28.68
N ASP A 75 -17.72 2.90 -28.61
CA ASP A 75 -18.42 3.91 -27.83
C ASP A 75 -19.33 4.80 -28.71
N ASP A 76 -20.59 4.95 -28.32
CA ASP A 76 -21.56 5.71 -29.13
C ASP A 76 -21.24 7.20 -29.28
N ASN A 77 -20.55 7.79 -28.31
CA ASN A 77 -20.20 9.21 -28.32
C ASN A 77 -18.83 9.45 -28.95
N LEU A 78 -17.91 8.49 -28.85
CA LEU A 78 -16.51 8.67 -29.25
C LEU A 78 -16.14 7.97 -30.57
N LYS A 79 -16.96 7.04 -31.10
CA LYS A 79 -16.67 6.30 -32.34
C LYS A 79 -16.42 7.15 -33.59
N GLY A 80 -16.91 8.39 -33.60
CA GLY A 80 -16.72 9.32 -34.71
C GLY A 80 -15.46 10.19 -34.61
N LEU A 81 -14.68 10.08 -33.54
CA LEU A 81 -13.45 10.84 -33.38
C LEU A 81 -12.35 10.29 -34.31
N GLU A 82 -11.52 11.20 -34.80
CA GLU A 82 -10.33 10.86 -35.58
C GLU A 82 -9.36 10.00 -34.77
N TYR A 83 -8.47 9.28 -35.49
CA TYR A 83 -7.36 8.59 -34.88
C TYR A 83 -6.53 9.57 -34.02
N PRO A 84 -6.15 9.21 -32.78
CA PRO A 84 -5.46 10.12 -31.87
C PRO A 84 -4.12 10.60 -32.43
N GLU A 85 -3.82 11.87 -32.19
CA GLU A 85 -2.49 12.42 -32.46
C GLU A 85 -1.48 11.82 -31.48
N VAL A 86 -0.43 11.22 -32.04
CA VAL A 86 0.64 10.55 -31.30
C VAL A 86 1.62 11.59 -30.78
N ALA A 87 1.93 11.57 -29.48
CA ALA A 87 2.90 12.50 -28.90
C ALA A 87 4.34 12.15 -29.27
N ASP A 88 5.17 13.17 -29.45
CA ASP A 88 6.60 12.98 -29.73
C ASP A 88 7.32 12.25 -28.58
N PRO A 89 8.37 11.47 -28.90
CA PRO A 89 9.31 10.97 -27.91
C PRO A 89 9.92 12.08 -27.05
N ALA A 90 10.47 11.70 -25.90
CA ALA A 90 11.18 12.64 -25.03
C ALA A 90 12.28 13.39 -25.81
N GLY A 91 12.29 14.72 -25.69
CA GLY A 91 13.23 15.56 -26.44
C GLY A 91 14.68 15.34 -26.03
N PHE A 92 15.60 15.62 -26.97
CA PHE A 92 17.03 15.40 -26.78
C PHE A 92 17.59 16.04 -25.50
N GLU A 93 17.28 17.32 -25.26
CA GLU A 93 17.76 18.05 -24.08
C GLU A 93 17.26 17.42 -22.76
N GLN A 94 16.02 16.92 -22.75
CA GLN A 94 15.44 16.26 -21.57
C GLN A 94 16.16 14.94 -21.27
N ILE A 95 16.46 14.16 -22.31
CA ILE A 95 17.20 12.90 -22.20
C ILE A 95 18.61 13.17 -21.68
N LEU A 96 19.34 14.09 -22.31
CA LEU A 96 20.69 14.47 -21.91
C LEU A 96 20.75 15.00 -20.48
N GLY A 97 19.81 15.87 -20.11
CA GLY A 97 19.72 16.40 -18.74
C GLY A 97 19.52 15.30 -17.71
N SER A 98 18.64 14.33 -18.00
CA SER A 98 18.39 13.17 -17.12
C SER A 98 19.63 12.25 -17.03
N TYR A 99 20.31 12.03 -18.15
CA TYR A 99 21.54 11.26 -18.23
C TYR A 99 22.67 11.89 -17.41
N ALA A 100 22.92 13.20 -17.61
CA ALA A 100 23.91 13.95 -16.86
C ALA A 100 23.62 13.97 -15.36
N TRP A 101 22.35 14.11 -14.97
CA TRP A 101 21.93 14.02 -13.57
C TRP A 101 22.26 12.65 -12.95
N ALA A 102 21.99 11.56 -13.67
CA ALA A 102 22.29 10.21 -13.18
C ALA A 102 23.79 10.00 -12.94
N LEU A 103 24.65 10.51 -13.84
CA LEU A 103 26.10 10.47 -13.65
C LEU A 103 26.57 11.32 -12.47
N ASN A 104 26.14 12.58 -12.41
CA ASN A 104 26.62 13.53 -11.42
C ASN A 104 26.22 13.16 -9.99
N THR A 105 25.03 12.57 -9.82
CA THR A 105 24.50 12.17 -8.51
C THR A 105 24.90 10.75 -8.10
N SER A 106 25.80 10.10 -8.85
CA SER A 106 26.32 8.77 -8.54
C SER A 106 27.83 8.76 -8.28
N ARG A 107 28.41 9.92 -7.97
CA ARG A 107 29.81 10.04 -7.61
C ARG A 107 30.08 9.48 -6.22
N THR A 108 31.21 8.81 -6.06
CA THR A 108 31.71 8.32 -4.78
C THR A 108 32.46 9.42 -4.03
N ALA A 109 32.69 9.24 -2.72
CA ALA A 109 33.32 10.24 -1.87
C ALA A 109 34.77 10.59 -2.28
N ASP A 110 35.45 9.68 -2.97
CA ASP A 110 36.80 9.82 -3.54
C ASP A 110 36.80 10.41 -4.96
N GLY A 111 35.64 10.82 -5.48
CA GLY A 111 35.50 11.42 -6.81
C GLY A 111 35.32 10.42 -7.96
N GLY A 112 35.34 9.11 -7.67
CA GLY A 112 34.99 8.05 -8.60
C GLY A 112 33.48 8.01 -8.96
N LEU A 113 33.08 7.00 -9.73
CA LEU A 113 31.69 6.81 -10.17
C LEU A 113 31.18 5.44 -9.70
N ASP A 114 30.08 5.44 -8.95
CA ASP A 114 29.34 4.22 -8.63
C ASP A 114 28.55 3.76 -9.86
N ARG A 115 29.16 2.88 -10.65
CA ARG A 115 28.58 2.34 -11.89
C ARG A 115 27.25 1.62 -11.64
N GLN A 116 27.08 0.94 -10.51
CA GLN A 116 25.84 0.23 -10.18
C GLN A 116 24.72 1.22 -9.85
N LEU A 117 25.03 2.31 -9.16
CA LEU A 117 24.07 3.37 -8.89
C LEU A 117 23.67 4.11 -10.18
N VAL A 118 24.61 4.38 -11.09
CA VAL A 118 24.29 4.98 -12.40
C VAL A 118 23.34 4.09 -13.17
N LEU A 119 23.65 2.80 -13.34
CA LEU A 119 22.80 1.88 -14.08
C LEU A 119 21.39 1.82 -13.48
N ARG A 120 21.26 1.77 -12.14
CA ARG A 120 19.95 1.81 -11.46
C ARG A 120 19.17 3.08 -11.77
N LYS A 121 19.82 4.25 -11.79
CA LYS A 121 19.18 5.53 -12.12
C LYS A 121 18.78 5.61 -13.59
N LEU A 122 19.67 5.21 -14.50
CA LEU A 122 19.39 5.18 -15.94
C LEU A 122 18.25 4.20 -16.27
N ALA A 123 18.16 3.06 -15.59
CA ALA A 123 17.02 2.16 -15.71
C ALA A 123 15.69 2.85 -15.30
N GLY A 124 15.69 3.57 -14.17
CA GLY A 124 14.53 4.34 -13.73
C GLY A 124 14.11 5.45 -14.69
N ILE A 125 15.09 6.18 -15.26
CA ILE A 125 14.90 7.22 -16.27
C ILE A 125 14.36 6.61 -17.57
N THR A 126 14.97 5.52 -18.06
CA THR A 126 14.53 4.82 -19.28
C THR A 126 13.07 4.40 -19.14
N ASN A 127 12.72 3.78 -18.01
CA ASN A 127 11.33 3.44 -17.72
C ASN A 127 10.40 4.66 -17.79
N ARG A 128 10.81 5.81 -17.23
CA ARG A 128 9.98 7.03 -17.21
C ARG A 128 9.82 7.63 -18.62
N LEU A 129 10.92 7.80 -19.35
CA LEU A 129 10.94 8.49 -20.63
C LEU A 129 10.36 7.66 -21.78
N VAL A 130 10.48 6.32 -21.74
CA VAL A 130 9.81 5.43 -22.70
C VAL A 130 8.28 5.47 -22.53
N GLN A 131 7.78 5.60 -21.30
CA GLN A 131 6.33 5.65 -21.06
C GLN A 131 5.72 7.04 -21.20
N GLN A 132 6.54 8.09 -21.19
CA GLN A 132 6.06 9.48 -21.22
C GLN A 132 5.22 9.79 -22.48
N PRO A 133 5.64 9.43 -23.71
CA PRO A 133 4.86 9.72 -24.92
C PRO A 133 3.49 9.03 -24.94
N ALA A 134 3.40 7.79 -24.45
CA ALA A 134 2.14 7.07 -24.31
C ALA A 134 1.15 7.82 -23.40
N ARG A 135 1.62 8.25 -22.22
CA ARG A 135 0.82 9.00 -21.25
C ARG A 135 0.40 10.36 -21.78
N GLU A 136 1.27 11.04 -22.52
CA GLU A 136 0.98 12.33 -23.15
C GLU A 136 -0.03 12.17 -24.29
N THR A 137 0.08 11.12 -25.10
CA THR A 137 -0.88 10.78 -26.17
C THR A 137 -2.29 10.63 -25.59
N VAL A 138 -2.45 9.85 -24.51
CA VAL A 138 -3.77 9.70 -23.86
C VAL A 138 -4.24 11.01 -23.25
N TYR A 139 -3.35 11.76 -22.61
CA TYR A 139 -3.69 13.06 -22.02
C TYR A 139 -4.16 14.07 -23.08
N GLN A 140 -3.47 14.19 -24.20
CA GLN A 140 -3.84 15.12 -25.27
C GLN A 140 -5.13 14.68 -25.98
N ALA A 141 -5.29 13.38 -26.22
CA ALA A 141 -6.49 12.84 -26.83
C ALA A 141 -7.74 13.05 -25.96
N THR A 142 -7.63 12.84 -24.64
CA THR A 142 -8.74 13.09 -23.69
C THR A 142 -9.09 14.57 -23.61
N ARG A 143 -8.06 15.43 -23.59
CA ARG A 143 -8.23 16.89 -23.65
C ARG A 143 -8.93 17.34 -24.92
N LYS A 144 -8.57 16.80 -26.10
CA LYS A 144 -9.21 17.12 -27.38
C LYS A 144 -10.66 16.64 -27.41
N ALA A 145 -10.94 15.46 -26.85
CA ALA A 145 -12.27 14.85 -26.81
C ALA A 145 -13.20 15.44 -25.73
N GLY A 146 -12.67 16.19 -24.75
CA GLY A 146 -13.45 16.67 -23.61
C GLY A 146 -13.81 15.58 -22.60
N THR A 147 -13.12 14.44 -22.65
CA THR A 147 -13.22 13.33 -21.70
C THR A 147 -12.22 13.54 -20.54
N ARG A 148 -12.06 12.54 -19.67
CA ARG A 148 -11.20 12.62 -18.49
C ARG A 148 -10.04 11.65 -18.60
N TYR A 149 -8.92 12.03 -18.01
CA TYR A 149 -7.74 11.20 -17.85
C TYR A 149 -7.74 10.54 -16.47
N ALA A 150 -7.26 9.31 -16.36
CA ALA A 150 -7.00 8.66 -15.07
C ALA A 150 -5.68 7.90 -15.10
N ARG A 151 -5.04 7.78 -13.92
CA ARG A 151 -3.82 6.99 -13.73
C ARG A 151 -4.18 5.65 -13.09
N VAL A 152 -3.87 4.54 -13.75
CA VAL A 152 -4.08 3.20 -13.20
C VAL A 152 -2.76 2.70 -12.62
N PRO A 153 -2.67 2.44 -11.30
CA PRO A 153 -1.45 1.93 -10.71
C PRO A 153 -1.29 0.43 -10.97
N GLU A 154 -0.07 0.01 -11.27
CA GLU A 154 0.29 -1.41 -11.30
C GLU A 154 0.45 -2.00 -9.88
N PRO A 155 0.42 -3.34 -9.74
CA PRO A 155 0.82 -4.01 -8.50
C PRO A 155 2.17 -3.49 -7.98
N HIS A 156 2.27 -3.35 -6.65
CA HIS A 156 3.45 -2.80 -5.96
C HIS A 156 3.80 -1.33 -6.25
N ALA A 157 2.87 -0.56 -6.82
CA ALA A 157 3.03 0.89 -6.93
C ALA A 157 3.33 1.53 -5.56
N CYS A 158 4.24 2.52 -5.56
CA CYS A 158 4.59 3.25 -4.35
C CYS A 158 3.40 4.10 -3.86
N THR A 159 3.41 4.49 -2.58
CA THR A 159 2.33 5.30 -1.99
C THR A 159 2.05 6.60 -2.75
N PHE A 160 3.08 7.23 -3.30
CA PHE A 160 2.90 8.43 -4.12
C PHE A 160 2.13 8.16 -5.43
N CYS A 161 2.40 7.03 -6.10
CA CYS A 161 1.60 6.60 -7.25
C CYS A 161 0.15 6.32 -6.86
N LEU A 162 -0.05 5.63 -5.73
CA LEU A 162 -1.39 5.32 -5.21
C LEU A 162 -2.16 6.61 -4.87
N LEU A 163 -1.49 7.63 -4.33
CA LEU A 163 -2.06 8.95 -4.03
C LEU A 163 -2.44 9.71 -5.32
N LEU A 164 -1.66 9.59 -6.38
CA LEU A 164 -2.02 10.22 -7.65
C LEU A 164 -3.15 9.47 -8.35
N ALA A 165 -3.21 8.14 -8.21
CA ALA A 165 -4.29 7.31 -8.73
C ALA A 165 -5.61 7.49 -7.95
N SER A 166 -5.53 7.78 -6.64
CA SER A 166 -6.70 8.00 -5.77
C SER A 166 -7.48 9.27 -6.10
N ARG A 167 -6.87 10.21 -6.83
CA ARG A 167 -7.56 11.42 -7.25
C ARG A 167 -8.76 11.09 -8.14
N GLY A 168 -8.72 9.97 -8.87
CA GLY A 168 -9.82 9.56 -9.74
C GLY A 168 -9.81 10.25 -11.10
N ALA A 169 -10.99 10.34 -11.73
CA ALA A 169 -11.21 10.86 -13.08
C ALA A 169 -11.23 12.40 -13.07
N VAL A 170 -10.15 13.01 -12.60
CA VAL A 170 -10.16 14.41 -12.15
C VAL A 170 -9.89 15.42 -13.25
N TYR A 171 -9.44 15.01 -14.43
CA TYR A 171 -8.92 15.95 -15.42
C TYR A 171 -10.03 16.65 -16.25
N SER A 172 -11.04 17.22 -15.60
CA SER A 172 -11.76 18.37 -16.16
C SER A 172 -10.94 19.65 -15.90
N ARG A 173 -11.14 20.67 -16.73
CA ARG A 173 -10.41 21.95 -16.82
C ARG A 173 -9.89 22.59 -15.51
N ASP A 174 -10.51 22.33 -14.35
CA ASP A 174 -10.34 23.11 -13.12
C ASP A 174 -9.33 22.56 -12.10
N THR A 175 -8.83 21.33 -12.24
CA THR A 175 -8.02 20.66 -11.19
C THR A 175 -6.59 20.37 -11.61
N VAL A 176 -6.30 20.41 -12.91
CA VAL A 176 -5.03 20.00 -13.53
C VAL A 176 -4.06 21.17 -13.69
N LEU A 177 -4.60 22.40 -13.77
CA LEU A 177 -3.89 23.54 -14.35
C LEU A 177 -3.13 24.41 -13.36
N LEU A 178 -3.06 24.08 -12.07
CA LEU A 178 -2.35 24.93 -11.11
C LEU A 178 -0.90 24.50 -10.82
N THR A 179 -0.47 23.28 -11.16
CA THR A 179 0.94 22.89 -10.96
C THR A 179 1.43 21.90 -12.02
N GLU A 180 2.65 22.11 -12.54
CA GLU A 180 3.37 21.11 -13.37
C GLU A 180 3.49 19.73 -12.70
N ALA A 181 3.27 19.64 -11.39
CA ALA A 181 3.32 18.41 -10.61
C ALA A 181 2.29 17.36 -11.10
N GLY A 182 1.15 17.78 -11.66
CA GLY A 182 0.11 16.88 -12.17
C GLY A 182 0.50 16.10 -13.44
N LYS A 183 1.57 16.51 -14.13
CA LYS A 183 2.12 15.86 -15.33
C LYS A 183 3.36 15.01 -15.04
N LYS A 184 3.99 15.20 -13.88
CA LYS A 184 5.26 14.56 -13.57
C LYS A 184 5.02 13.11 -13.11
N TYR A 185 5.72 12.21 -13.78
CA TYR A 185 5.89 10.81 -13.39
C TYR A 185 7.29 10.66 -12.82
N HIS A 186 7.46 9.88 -11.76
CA HIS A 186 8.78 9.63 -11.20
C HIS A 186 9.48 8.46 -11.92
N ASP A 187 10.78 8.35 -11.71
CA ASP A 187 11.57 7.21 -12.18
C ASP A 187 11.03 5.91 -11.56
N ASN A 188 10.96 4.83 -12.34
CA ASN A 188 10.31 3.56 -11.97
C ASN A 188 8.78 3.63 -11.75
N CYS A 189 8.11 4.73 -12.13
CA CYS A 189 6.65 4.75 -12.15
C CYS A 189 6.13 3.89 -13.31
N LYS A 190 5.17 3.02 -13.01
CA LYS A 190 4.56 2.08 -13.94
C LYS A 190 3.05 2.30 -14.10
N CYS A 191 2.56 3.47 -13.72
CA CYS A 191 1.14 3.75 -13.90
C CYS A 191 0.79 3.89 -15.39
N LEU A 192 -0.33 3.30 -15.78
CA LEU A 192 -0.94 3.50 -17.09
C LEU A 192 -1.77 4.78 -17.09
N GLY A 193 -1.80 5.49 -18.22
CA GLY A 193 -2.75 6.58 -18.44
C GLY A 193 -3.93 6.07 -19.25
N ILE A 194 -5.16 6.27 -18.78
CA ILE A 194 -6.37 5.81 -19.46
C ILE A 194 -7.36 6.95 -19.69
N GLU A 195 -8.23 6.79 -20.68
CA GLU A 195 -9.40 7.64 -20.89
C GLU A 195 -10.60 7.09 -20.11
N VAL A 196 -11.31 7.98 -19.42
CA VAL A 196 -12.56 7.68 -18.71
C VAL A 196 -13.57 8.79 -18.98
N GLN A 197 -14.85 8.45 -19.09
CA GLN A 197 -15.90 9.43 -19.36
C GLN A 197 -16.57 9.91 -18.08
N THR A 198 -16.87 8.97 -17.19
CA THR A 198 -17.53 9.22 -15.90
C THR A 198 -16.73 8.61 -14.75
N PRO A 199 -16.92 9.07 -13.50
CA PRO A 199 -16.30 8.44 -12.33
C PRO A 199 -16.62 6.95 -12.20
N ALA A 200 -17.80 6.51 -12.65
CA ALA A 200 -18.21 5.11 -12.62
C ALA A 200 -17.39 4.22 -13.57
N ASP A 201 -16.76 4.82 -14.61
CA ASP A 201 -15.91 4.09 -15.55
C ASP A 201 -14.47 3.90 -15.01
N LEU A 202 -14.12 4.49 -13.86
CA LEU A 202 -12.81 4.27 -13.23
C LEU A 202 -12.59 2.79 -12.93
N PRO A 203 -11.36 2.26 -13.06
CA PRO A 203 -11.04 0.92 -12.59
C PRO A 203 -11.37 0.79 -11.10
N LYS A 204 -11.77 -0.42 -10.67
CA LYS A 204 -12.09 -0.70 -9.27
C LYS A 204 -10.99 -0.25 -8.30
N ILE A 205 -9.72 -0.47 -8.67
CA ILE A 205 -8.58 -0.03 -7.87
C ILE A 205 -8.55 1.50 -7.67
N ASN A 206 -8.89 2.28 -8.69
CA ASN A 206 -8.96 3.74 -8.55
C ASN A 206 -10.10 4.17 -7.63
N GLN A 207 -11.26 3.53 -7.75
CA GLN A 207 -12.41 3.82 -6.88
C GLN A 207 -12.07 3.48 -5.42
N GLU A 208 -11.43 2.33 -5.16
CA GLU A 208 -10.98 1.94 -3.82
C GLU A 208 -9.95 2.94 -3.27
N LEU A 209 -8.97 3.34 -4.08
CA LEU A 209 -7.97 4.32 -3.69
C LEU A 209 -8.59 5.69 -3.38
N GLU A 210 -9.58 6.13 -4.17
CA GLU A 210 -10.36 7.34 -3.90
C GLU A 210 -11.05 7.26 -2.53
N GLN A 211 -11.68 6.13 -2.21
CA GLN A 211 -12.28 5.93 -0.88
C GLN A 211 -11.24 5.96 0.24
N ILE A 212 -10.05 5.40 0.02
CA ILE A 212 -8.95 5.47 0.99
C ILE A 212 -8.46 6.90 1.16
N TYR A 213 -8.38 7.69 0.09
CA TYR A 213 -7.98 9.10 0.14
C TYR A 213 -9.01 9.97 0.86
N ILE A 214 -10.30 9.77 0.61
CA ILE A 214 -11.36 10.45 1.36
C ILE A 214 -11.24 10.15 2.85
N LYS A 215 -10.98 8.88 3.22
CA LYS A 215 -10.73 8.48 4.61
C LYS A 215 -9.43 9.04 5.16
N SER A 216 -8.44 9.36 4.33
CA SER A 216 -7.12 9.75 4.81
C SER A 216 -7.09 11.09 5.52
N GLY A 217 -8.05 11.98 5.24
CA GLY A 217 -8.20 13.26 5.96
C GLY A 217 -8.42 13.13 7.48
N LYS A 218 -8.64 11.91 7.99
CA LYS A 218 -8.72 11.61 9.42
C LYS A 218 -7.35 11.46 10.11
N TYR A 219 -6.28 11.21 9.37
CA TYR A 219 -4.96 10.92 9.93
C TYR A 219 -4.08 12.18 10.02
N PRO A 220 -3.22 12.29 11.03
CA PRO A 220 -2.31 13.42 11.17
C PRO A 220 -1.17 13.38 10.12
N GLY A 221 -0.55 14.53 9.88
CA GLY A 221 0.58 14.70 8.95
C GLY A 221 0.19 15.46 7.68
N SER A 222 1.13 15.52 6.73
CA SER A 222 0.84 15.99 5.37
C SER A 222 -0.13 15.05 4.65
N ASP A 223 -0.80 15.51 3.59
CA ASP A 223 -1.67 14.68 2.75
C ASP A 223 -1.01 13.35 2.33
N GLN A 224 0.29 13.39 2.04
CA GLN A 224 1.06 12.22 1.66
C GLN A 224 1.28 11.25 2.84
N GLU A 225 1.58 11.76 4.03
CA GLU A 225 1.76 10.94 5.25
C GLU A 225 0.44 10.34 5.71
N ALA A 226 -0.62 11.15 5.72
CA ALA A 226 -1.97 10.73 6.08
C ALA A 226 -2.49 9.65 5.12
N PHE A 227 -2.28 9.81 3.82
CA PHE A 227 -2.62 8.78 2.83
C PHE A 227 -1.75 7.53 2.95
N ALA A 228 -0.45 7.68 3.26
CA ALA A 228 0.42 6.53 3.51
C ALA A 228 -0.09 5.68 4.68
N GLU A 229 -0.49 6.33 5.78
CA GLU A 229 -1.08 5.64 6.92
C GLU A 229 -2.43 5.00 6.58
N ALA A 230 -3.29 5.69 5.81
CA ALA A 230 -4.56 5.12 5.34
C ALA A 230 -4.37 3.85 4.50
N ILE A 231 -3.38 3.84 3.61
CA ILE A 231 -3.00 2.66 2.80
C ILE A 231 -2.49 1.52 3.70
N GLU A 232 -1.62 1.84 4.65
CA GLU A 232 -1.07 0.85 5.58
C GLU A 232 -2.18 0.20 6.41
N ARG A 233 -3.13 1.00 6.91
CA ARG A 233 -4.29 0.51 7.65
C ARG A 233 -5.22 -0.34 6.79
N HIS A 234 -5.41 0.03 5.53
CA HIS A 234 -6.18 -0.79 4.59
C HIS A 234 -5.51 -2.16 4.36
N ARG A 235 -4.18 -2.17 4.15
CA ARG A 235 -3.40 -3.41 3.95
C ARG A 235 -3.45 -4.34 5.17
N ASN A 236 -3.30 -3.77 6.36
CA ASN A 236 -3.28 -4.53 7.61
C ASN A 236 -4.69 -4.80 8.17
N GLN A 237 -5.73 -4.38 7.45
CA GLN A 237 -7.13 -4.43 7.90
C GLN A 237 -7.26 -3.87 9.32
N THR A 238 -6.62 -2.73 9.59
CA THR A 238 -6.65 -2.09 10.91
C THR A 238 -8.08 -1.68 11.24
N PRO A 239 -8.65 -2.14 12.36
CA PRO A 239 -9.99 -1.78 12.77
C PRO A 239 -10.18 -0.28 12.93
N ASP A 240 -11.40 0.18 12.66
CA ASP A 240 -11.77 1.59 12.76
C ASP A 240 -11.67 2.11 14.22
N TRP A 241 -11.83 1.23 15.21
CA TRP A 241 -11.66 1.56 16.63
C TRP A 241 -10.21 1.84 17.06
N VAL A 242 -9.22 1.54 16.22
CA VAL A 242 -7.85 1.98 16.49
C VAL A 242 -7.77 3.47 16.16
N PRO A 243 -7.41 4.36 17.09
CA PRO A 243 -7.42 5.80 16.84
C PRO A 243 -6.56 6.19 15.62
N PRO A 244 -6.95 7.22 14.84
CA PRO A 244 -6.14 7.72 13.72
C PRO A 244 -4.77 8.28 14.13
N ASP A 245 -4.62 8.75 15.37
CA ASP A 245 -3.38 9.25 15.96
C ASP A 245 -2.55 8.17 16.66
N ALA A 246 -2.95 6.89 16.56
CA ALA A 246 -2.19 5.79 17.12
C ALA A 246 -0.78 5.71 16.50
N VAL A 247 0.23 5.67 17.36
CA VAL A 247 1.64 5.61 16.95
C VAL A 247 2.00 4.19 16.55
N ARG A 248 2.36 4.00 15.28
CA ARG A 248 2.75 2.70 14.73
C ARG A 248 4.15 2.30 15.19
N TYR A 249 4.25 1.21 15.94
CA TYR A 249 5.50 0.54 16.27
C TYR A 249 5.86 -0.47 15.18
N ARG A 250 6.79 -0.12 14.29
CA ARG A 250 7.21 -1.00 13.19
C ARG A 250 8.29 -1.97 13.66
N ARG A 251 8.00 -3.27 13.56
CA ARG A 251 8.97 -4.33 13.84
C ARG A 251 8.59 -5.60 13.09
N ALA A 252 9.50 -6.03 12.21
CA ALA A 252 9.37 -7.32 11.53
C ALA A 252 9.50 -8.48 12.52
N VAL A 253 8.86 -9.59 12.17
CA VAL A 253 8.80 -10.79 13.00
C VAL A 253 9.42 -11.95 12.25
N ASP A 254 10.09 -12.82 12.99
CA ASP A 254 10.58 -14.10 12.50
C ASP A 254 9.44 -15.13 12.52
N MET A 255 8.85 -15.40 11.36
CA MET A 255 7.73 -16.33 11.21
C MET A 255 8.08 -17.78 11.52
N SER A 256 9.38 -18.15 11.54
CA SER A 256 9.79 -19.50 11.94
C SER A 256 9.48 -19.81 13.41
N LYS A 257 9.15 -18.78 14.21
CA LYS A 257 8.80 -18.90 15.64
C LYS A 257 7.30 -19.10 15.90
N ALA A 258 6.46 -19.15 14.86
CA ALA A 258 5.03 -19.39 15.04
C ALA A 258 4.81 -20.77 15.71
N SER A 259 4.02 -20.81 16.79
CA SER A 259 3.68 -22.07 17.46
C SER A 259 2.60 -22.86 16.72
N GLY A 260 1.80 -22.20 15.88
CA GLY A 260 0.69 -22.84 15.16
C GLY A 260 -0.43 -23.32 16.08
N ASP A 261 -0.52 -22.76 17.29
CA ASP A 261 -1.56 -23.10 18.26
C ASP A 261 -2.96 -22.81 17.68
N ARG A 262 -3.85 -23.81 17.72
CA ARG A 262 -5.24 -23.67 17.26
C ARG A 262 -5.98 -22.72 18.21
N LYS A 263 -6.61 -21.69 17.64
CA LYS A 263 -7.43 -20.71 18.36
C LYS A 263 -8.92 -20.94 18.08
N ILE A 264 -9.76 -20.49 19.00
CA ILE A 264 -11.21 -20.54 18.79
C ILE A 264 -11.61 -19.45 17.79
N THR A 265 -12.41 -19.80 16.80
CA THR A 265 -12.93 -18.82 15.83
C THR A 265 -14.18 -18.11 16.38
N VAL A 266 -14.51 -16.93 15.84
CA VAL A 266 -15.75 -16.22 16.16
C VAL A 266 -16.99 -17.10 15.92
N LYS A 267 -17.04 -17.81 14.80
CA LYS A 267 -18.15 -18.70 14.47
C LYS A 267 -18.31 -19.80 15.51
N GLU A 268 -17.21 -20.43 15.94
CA GLU A 268 -17.26 -21.46 16.97
C GLU A 268 -17.72 -20.89 18.31
N ALA A 269 -17.13 -19.77 18.73
CA ALA A 269 -17.47 -19.12 20.00
C ALA A 269 -18.97 -18.81 20.10
N LEU A 270 -19.54 -18.21 19.06
CA LEU A 270 -20.97 -17.91 19.01
C LEU A 270 -21.82 -19.20 18.96
N SER A 271 -21.40 -20.21 18.19
CA SER A 271 -22.17 -21.46 18.04
C SER A 271 -22.29 -22.28 19.33
N ILE A 272 -21.32 -22.17 20.23
CA ILE A 272 -21.33 -22.89 21.52
C ILE A 272 -21.89 -22.03 22.66
N GLY A 273 -22.35 -20.80 22.38
CA GLY A 273 -22.97 -19.92 23.38
C GLY A 273 -21.98 -19.24 24.32
N LEU A 274 -20.77 -18.88 23.83
CA LEU A 274 -19.82 -18.13 24.66
C LEU A 274 -20.20 -16.67 24.90
N ALA A 275 -21.13 -16.11 24.13
CA ALA A 275 -21.62 -14.76 24.35
C ALA A 275 -22.14 -14.62 25.80
N ASP A 276 -21.59 -13.63 26.50
CA ASP A 276 -21.88 -13.37 27.90
C ASP A 276 -22.61 -12.03 28.04
N ASP A 277 -23.81 -12.09 28.60
CA ASP A 277 -24.68 -10.95 28.87
C ASP A 277 -24.50 -10.39 30.29
N THR A 278 -23.64 -11.02 31.10
CA THR A 278 -23.32 -10.51 32.44
C THR A 278 -22.47 -9.24 32.39
N ALA A 279 -22.53 -8.47 33.48
CA ALA A 279 -21.75 -7.24 33.61
C ALA A 279 -20.25 -7.47 33.38
N TRP A 280 -19.60 -6.49 32.76
CA TRP A 280 -18.16 -6.49 32.55
C TRP A 280 -17.41 -6.24 33.87
N PRO A 281 -16.31 -6.96 34.15
CA PRO A 281 -15.39 -6.59 35.20
C PRO A 281 -14.87 -5.16 34.98
N GLU A 282 -14.71 -4.35 36.04
CA GLU A 282 -14.36 -2.92 35.95
C GLU A 282 -13.20 -2.61 35.00
N LYS A 283 -12.13 -3.43 35.07
CA LYS A 283 -10.93 -3.26 34.24
C LYS A 283 -11.18 -3.53 32.76
N GLU A 284 -12.00 -4.52 32.44
CA GLU A 284 -12.37 -4.86 31.06
C GLU A 284 -13.43 -3.89 30.54
N ASP A 285 -14.36 -3.45 31.39
CA ASP A 285 -15.35 -2.42 31.08
C ASP A 285 -14.69 -1.10 30.66
N ARG A 286 -13.56 -0.76 31.28
CA ARG A 286 -12.75 0.41 30.89
C ARG A 286 -12.14 0.30 29.48
N ILE A 287 -11.85 -0.92 29.02
CA ILE A 287 -11.35 -1.18 27.66
C ILE A 287 -12.53 -1.20 26.68
N ARG A 288 -13.64 -1.86 27.04
CA ARG A 288 -14.89 -1.85 26.27
C ARG A 288 -15.37 -0.42 25.97
N LYS A 289 -15.47 0.42 27.00
CA LYS A 289 -15.85 1.85 26.84
C LYS A 289 -14.89 2.57 25.91
N TRP A 290 -13.58 2.38 26.08
CA TRP A 290 -12.59 2.97 25.19
C TRP A 290 -12.75 2.49 23.74
N LEU A 291 -13.08 1.23 23.49
CA LEU A 291 -13.36 0.70 22.15
C LEU A 291 -14.60 1.37 21.52
N GLU A 292 -15.70 1.44 22.27
CA GLU A 292 -16.95 2.08 21.84
C GLU A 292 -16.74 3.58 21.55
N ASP A 293 -16.03 4.29 22.43
CA ASP A 293 -15.69 5.71 22.28
C ASP A 293 -14.82 5.97 21.02
N ASN A 294 -14.07 4.97 20.57
CA ASN A 294 -13.27 5.05 19.34
C ASN A 294 -13.97 4.47 18.10
N GLY A 295 -15.24 4.09 18.21
CA GLY A 295 -16.06 3.70 17.06
C GLY A 295 -16.11 2.20 16.78
N ALA A 296 -15.78 1.35 17.75
CA ALA A 296 -16.12 -0.08 17.66
C ALA A 296 -17.64 -0.23 17.52
N GLN A 297 -18.08 -1.02 16.54
CA GLN A 297 -19.50 -1.22 16.25
C GLN A 297 -20.12 -2.33 17.10
N SER A 298 -19.30 -3.31 17.51
CA SER A 298 -19.73 -4.45 18.31
C SER A 298 -18.63 -4.91 19.25
N VAL A 299 -18.95 -4.98 20.55
CA VAL A 299 -18.06 -5.56 21.57
C VAL A 299 -18.85 -6.61 22.36
N ILE A 300 -18.62 -7.89 22.05
CA ILE A 300 -19.30 -9.03 22.67
C ILE A 300 -18.37 -9.65 23.71
N LYS A 301 -18.80 -9.67 24.97
CA LYS A 301 -18.09 -10.36 26.05
C LYS A 301 -18.15 -11.87 25.84
N LEU A 302 -17.04 -12.57 26.11
CA LEU A 302 -17.00 -14.02 26.10
C LEU A 302 -16.76 -14.56 27.51
N LYS A 303 -17.48 -15.63 27.87
CA LYS A 303 -17.27 -16.36 29.13
C LYS A 303 -16.20 -17.45 29.00
N GLU A 304 -15.76 -17.99 30.12
CA GLU A 304 -14.92 -19.19 30.14
C GLU A 304 -15.72 -20.44 29.70
N LEU A 305 -15.04 -21.44 29.12
CA LEU A 305 -15.69 -22.66 28.61
C LEU A 305 -16.47 -23.43 29.69
N ASP A 306 -16.01 -23.41 30.94
CA ASP A 306 -16.66 -24.08 32.06
C ASP A 306 -17.93 -23.37 32.53
N LYS A 307 -18.15 -22.11 32.12
CA LYS A 307 -19.36 -21.33 32.43
C LYS A 307 -20.50 -21.53 31.44
N ILE A 308 -20.29 -22.31 30.37
CA ILE A 308 -21.36 -22.60 29.41
C ILE A 308 -22.34 -23.61 30.01
N PRO A 309 -23.64 -23.29 30.14
CA PRO A 309 -24.65 -24.22 30.63
C PRO A 309 -24.72 -25.49 29.77
N GLY A 310 -25.06 -26.62 30.40
CA GLY A 310 -25.25 -27.89 29.68
C GLY A 310 -23.96 -28.55 29.16
N GLY A 311 -22.78 -28.11 29.62
CA GLY A 311 -21.49 -28.77 29.37
C GLY A 311 -20.98 -28.66 27.93
N ALA A 312 -21.53 -27.76 27.12
CA ALA A 312 -21.11 -27.58 25.73
C ALA A 312 -19.65 -27.14 25.61
N GLY A 313 -19.17 -26.29 26.53
CA GLY A 313 -17.77 -25.85 26.54
C GLY A 313 -16.78 -26.97 26.91
N LEU A 314 -17.14 -27.87 27.83
CA LEU A 314 -16.33 -29.06 28.14
C LEU A 314 -16.23 -29.99 26.93
N ARG A 315 -17.36 -30.28 26.27
CA ARG A 315 -17.37 -31.06 25.02
C ARG A 315 -16.55 -30.39 23.92
N PHE A 316 -16.61 -29.07 23.81
CA PHE A 316 -15.80 -28.31 22.86
C PHE A 316 -14.30 -28.46 23.16
N ARG A 317 -13.90 -28.32 24.43
CA ARG A 317 -12.52 -28.52 24.87
C ARG A 317 -12.04 -29.93 24.55
N ASP A 318 -12.82 -30.95 24.87
CA ASP A 318 -12.42 -32.35 24.68
C ASP A 318 -12.28 -32.69 23.18
N ARG A 319 -13.11 -32.09 22.32
CA ARG A 319 -13.04 -32.27 20.87
C ARG A 319 -11.88 -31.52 20.22
N THR A 320 -11.50 -30.36 20.74
CA THR A 320 -10.60 -29.42 20.04
C THR A 320 -9.25 -29.23 20.70
N GLY A 321 -9.10 -29.62 21.96
CA GLY A 321 -7.94 -29.31 22.80
C GLY A 321 -7.89 -27.86 23.29
N ILE A 322 -8.82 -26.99 22.89
CA ILE A 322 -8.83 -25.58 23.33
C ILE A 322 -9.38 -25.48 24.75
N SER A 323 -8.55 -24.98 25.66
CA SER A 323 -8.88 -24.88 27.08
C SER A 323 -9.18 -23.46 27.56
N ASN A 324 -8.76 -22.42 26.83
CA ASN A 324 -8.98 -21.03 27.22
C ASN A 324 -9.66 -20.27 26.07
N THR A 325 -10.41 -19.24 26.43
CA THR A 325 -11.22 -18.42 25.52
C THR A 325 -10.76 -16.98 25.57
N PRO A 326 -10.75 -16.27 24.43
CA PRO A 326 -10.55 -14.82 24.40
C PRO A 326 -11.55 -14.11 25.32
N ASP A 327 -11.20 -12.91 25.76
CA ASP A 327 -12.07 -12.08 26.59
C ASP A 327 -13.28 -11.53 25.81
N ALA A 328 -13.11 -11.24 24.51
CA ALA A 328 -14.16 -10.61 23.71
C ALA A 328 -14.11 -10.97 22.22
N ILE A 329 -15.19 -10.60 21.52
CA ILE A 329 -15.21 -10.39 20.07
C ILE A 329 -15.42 -8.89 19.84
N VAL A 330 -14.48 -8.25 19.16
CA VAL A 330 -14.54 -6.82 18.80
C VAL A 330 -14.63 -6.73 17.28
N ASP A 331 -15.72 -6.17 16.76
CA ASP A 331 -15.98 -6.03 15.33
C ASP A 331 -15.72 -7.32 14.52
N GLY A 332 -16.15 -8.45 15.06
CA GLY A 332 -15.99 -9.76 14.42
C GLY A 332 -14.59 -10.38 14.53
N VAL A 333 -13.73 -9.84 15.40
CA VAL A 333 -12.39 -10.38 15.69
C VAL A 333 -12.30 -10.82 17.16
N THR A 334 -11.97 -12.08 17.41
CA THR A 334 -11.65 -12.54 18.77
C THR A 334 -10.51 -11.70 19.34
N THR A 335 -10.61 -11.22 20.56
CA THR A 335 -9.67 -10.24 21.14
C THR A 335 -9.38 -10.60 22.59
N GLU A 336 -8.10 -10.62 22.95
CA GLU A 336 -7.64 -10.73 24.34
C GLU A 336 -7.35 -9.34 24.90
N MET A 337 -7.85 -9.03 26.08
CA MET A 337 -7.78 -7.69 26.68
C MET A 337 -7.28 -7.77 28.12
N LYS A 338 -6.23 -7.02 28.46
CA LYS A 338 -5.73 -6.98 29.85
C LYS A 338 -5.29 -5.59 30.27
N SER A 339 -5.65 -5.18 31.48
CA SER A 339 -4.99 -4.05 32.14
C SER A 339 -3.65 -4.47 32.74
N ILE A 340 -2.61 -3.70 32.47
CA ILE A 340 -1.23 -4.02 32.86
C ILE A 340 -0.66 -2.86 33.65
N THR A 341 -0.13 -3.16 34.85
CA THR A 341 0.60 -2.20 35.69
C THR A 341 2.08 -2.57 35.87
N SER A 342 2.44 -3.83 35.57
CA SER A 342 3.78 -4.36 35.74
C SER A 342 4.70 -4.04 34.56
N LYS A 343 5.98 -3.77 34.84
CA LYS A 343 7.03 -3.43 33.86
C LYS A 343 7.22 -4.41 32.69
N ASN A 344 7.00 -5.70 32.92
CA ASN A 344 7.19 -6.77 31.91
C ASN A 344 5.85 -7.39 31.47
N GLY A 345 4.74 -6.70 31.73
CA GLY A 345 3.41 -7.28 31.61
C GLY A 345 3.00 -7.58 30.17
N ILE A 346 3.39 -6.75 29.19
CA ILE A 346 2.99 -6.90 27.79
C ILE A 346 3.55 -8.22 27.26
N ASN A 347 4.86 -8.45 27.42
CA ASN A 347 5.48 -9.70 26.99
C ASN A 347 4.96 -10.92 27.77
N ASN A 348 4.79 -10.78 29.09
CA ASN A 348 4.34 -11.89 29.93
C ASN A 348 2.90 -12.31 29.61
N ARG A 349 2.00 -11.36 29.36
CA ARG A 349 0.62 -11.63 28.96
C ARG A 349 0.55 -12.11 27.51
N GLY A 350 1.39 -11.59 26.62
CA GLY A 350 1.48 -12.00 25.22
C GLY A 350 1.68 -13.50 25.04
N ARG A 351 2.50 -14.13 25.90
CA ARG A 351 2.74 -15.59 25.87
C ARG A 351 1.48 -16.43 26.01
N LYS A 352 0.49 -15.95 26.78
CA LYS A 352 -0.80 -16.64 26.98
C LYS A 352 -1.85 -16.13 25.99
N GLY A 353 -1.93 -14.81 25.81
CA GLY A 353 -2.89 -14.16 24.93
C GLY A 353 -2.79 -14.65 23.48
N LYS A 354 -1.57 -14.88 22.99
CA LYS A 354 -1.34 -15.38 21.62
C LYS A 354 -1.98 -16.74 21.34
N LYS A 355 -2.27 -17.54 22.37
CA LYS A 355 -2.94 -18.84 22.22
C LYS A 355 -4.46 -18.73 22.13
N GLN A 356 -5.01 -17.56 22.47
CA GLN A 356 -6.43 -17.32 22.55
C GLN A 356 -6.91 -16.52 21.35
N SER A 357 -6.14 -15.50 20.95
CA SER A 357 -6.51 -14.57 19.88
C SER A 357 -5.28 -14.11 19.08
N ASP A 358 -5.51 -13.64 17.85
CA ASP A 358 -4.53 -12.93 17.01
C ASP A 358 -4.41 -11.43 17.35
N ALA A 359 -5.36 -10.89 18.12
CA ALA A 359 -5.47 -9.48 18.49
C ALA A 359 -5.40 -9.29 20.01
N LEU A 360 -4.37 -8.57 20.47
CA LEU A 360 -4.17 -8.26 21.89
C LEU A 360 -4.37 -6.77 22.15
N ILE A 361 -5.13 -6.43 23.19
CA ILE A 361 -5.30 -5.06 23.68
C ILE A 361 -4.80 -4.98 25.12
N TYR A 362 -3.86 -4.07 25.36
CA TYR A 362 -3.27 -3.86 26.68
C TYR A 362 -3.49 -2.44 27.17
N ASP A 363 -4.17 -2.32 28.30
CA ASP A 363 -4.44 -1.03 28.93
C ASP A 363 -3.43 -0.74 30.04
N LEU A 364 -2.50 0.15 29.75
CA LEU A 364 -1.41 0.59 30.63
C LEU A 364 -1.69 1.97 31.23
N ARG A 365 -2.89 2.53 31.12
CA ARG A 365 -3.22 3.85 31.73
C ARG A 365 -3.03 3.87 33.24
N GLY A 366 -3.07 2.71 33.91
CA GLY A 366 -2.77 2.56 35.34
C GLY A 366 -1.31 2.21 35.66
N ALA A 367 -0.41 2.20 34.67
CA ALA A 367 0.99 1.88 34.85
C ALA A 367 1.82 3.15 35.09
N GLU A 368 2.79 3.08 36.00
CA GLU A 368 3.74 4.15 36.29
C GLU A 368 5.12 3.82 35.68
N HIS A 369 5.17 3.64 34.35
CA HIS A 369 6.41 3.38 33.60
C HIS A 369 6.58 4.40 32.48
N ASP A 370 7.81 4.80 32.21
CA ASP A 370 8.13 5.66 31.08
C ASP A 370 7.91 4.97 29.72
N GLU A 371 7.79 5.77 28.66
CA GLU A 371 7.56 5.27 27.30
C GLU A 371 8.67 4.30 26.85
N LYS A 372 9.93 4.60 27.19
CA LYS A 372 11.08 3.76 26.83
C LYS A 372 10.94 2.35 27.39
N THR A 373 10.44 2.23 28.61
CA THR A 373 10.20 0.96 29.29
C THR A 373 9.03 0.21 28.65
N ILE A 374 7.94 0.90 28.33
CA ILE A 374 6.78 0.32 27.63
C ILE A 374 7.19 -0.21 26.25
N LEU A 375 7.93 0.57 25.47
CA LEU A 375 8.43 0.18 24.15
C LEU A 375 9.43 -0.98 24.23
N ALA A 376 10.27 -1.02 25.26
CA ALA A 376 11.18 -2.16 25.48
C ALA A 376 10.43 -3.45 25.81
N ASP A 377 9.31 -3.36 26.54
CA ASP A 377 8.45 -4.51 26.82
C ASP A 377 7.64 -4.94 25.60
N LEU A 378 7.07 -3.99 24.86
CA LEU A 378 6.40 -4.24 23.58
C LEU A 378 7.35 -4.89 22.58
N ARG A 379 8.59 -4.42 22.47
CA ARG A 379 9.62 -5.03 21.62
C ARG A 379 9.77 -6.52 21.92
N ARG A 380 9.94 -6.88 23.19
CA ARG A 380 10.08 -8.29 23.61
C ARG A 380 8.81 -9.07 23.32
N ALA A 381 7.64 -8.47 23.52
CA ALA A 381 6.37 -9.11 23.21
C ALA A 381 6.25 -9.46 21.73
N VAL A 382 6.60 -8.53 20.84
CA VAL A 382 6.64 -8.73 19.39
C VAL A 382 7.67 -9.81 19.02
N ASP A 383 8.90 -9.72 19.55
CA ASP A 383 9.97 -10.68 19.24
C ASP A 383 9.66 -12.12 19.61
N ASN A 384 8.91 -12.31 20.70
CA ASN A 384 8.63 -13.63 21.27
C ASN A 384 7.27 -14.20 20.86
N ASN A 385 6.31 -13.33 20.52
CA ASN A 385 4.90 -13.73 20.35
C ASN A 385 4.30 -13.23 19.02
N GLY A 386 4.92 -12.27 18.34
CA GLY A 386 4.37 -11.64 17.15
C GLY A 386 4.14 -12.61 15.98
N ALA A 387 4.83 -13.75 15.94
CA ALA A 387 4.67 -14.73 14.86
C ALA A 387 3.27 -15.37 14.87
N ASP A 388 2.63 -15.38 16.04
CA ASP A 388 1.29 -15.91 16.28
C ASP A 388 0.25 -14.80 16.42
N LEU A 389 0.56 -13.55 16.05
CA LEU A 389 -0.33 -12.41 16.25
C LEU A 389 -0.45 -11.60 14.97
N ASP A 390 -1.63 -11.00 14.78
CA ASP A 390 -1.86 -10.00 13.76
C ASP A 390 -1.58 -8.60 14.30
N ARG A 391 -1.92 -8.36 15.58
CA ARG A 391 -1.81 -7.02 16.19
C ARG A 391 -1.64 -7.03 17.71
N ILE A 392 -0.97 -6.00 18.21
CA ILE A 392 -0.93 -5.62 19.62
C ILE A 392 -1.23 -4.12 19.72
N VAL A 393 -2.27 -3.77 20.47
CA VAL A 393 -2.65 -2.39 20.77
C VAL A 393 -2.33 -2.10 22.23
N VAL A 394 -1.55 -1.07 22.49
CA VAL A 394 -1.15 -0.64 23.84
C VAL A 394 -1.70 0.75 24.10
N ILE A 395 -2.62 0.85 25.06
CA ILE A 395 -3.26 2.11 25.46
C ILE A 395 -2.49 2.68 26.65
N THR A 396 -1.88 3.85 26.49
CA THR A 396 -1.14 4.55 27.55
C THR A 396 -1.90 5.80 28.01
N LYS A 397 -1.37 6.53 29.00
CA LYS A 397 -1.93 7.82 29.42
C LYS A 397 -1.83 8.89 28.33
N GLU A 398 -0.79 8.82 27.49
CA GLU A 398 -0.46 9.89 26.52
C GLU A 398 -0.90 9.56 25.09
N LYS A 399 -0.83 8.28 24.71
CA LYS A 399 -1.11 7.84 23.34
C LYS A 399 -1.49 6.37 23.24
N THR A 400 -1.97 5.98 22.06
CA THR A 400 -2.13 4.57 21.68
C THR A 400 -0.94 4.15 20.84
N ILE A 401 -0.36 2.98 21.13
CA ILE A 401 0.73 2.39 20.34
C ILE A 401 0.17 1.15 19.64
N LEU A 402 0.38 1.06 18.32
CA LEU A 402 -0.09 -0.04 17.49
C LEU A 402 1.11 -0.79 16.91
N TRP A 403 1.21 -2.08 17.19
CA TRP A 403 2.02 -2.99 16.37
C TRP A 403 1.09 -3.87 15.54
N GLU A 404 1.42 -4.04 14.26
CA GLU A 404 0.75 -4.96 13.34
C GLU A 404 1.80 -5.77 12.59
N ARG A 405 1.44 -7.01 12.23
CA ARG A 405 2.29 -7.85 11.40
C ARG A 405 2.35 -7.28 9.99
N SER A 406 3.55 -6.90 9.56
CA SER A 406 3.89 -6.40 8.22
C SER A 406 4.14 -7.52 7.21
#